data_AF-A0A6N3AGX4-F1
#
_entry.id   AF-A0A6N3AGX4-F1
#
_cell.length_a   1.000
_cell.length_b   1.000
_cell.length_c   1.000
_cell.angle_alpha   90.00
_cell.angle_beta   90.00
_cell.angle_gamma   90.00
#
_symmetry.space_group_name_H-M   'P 1'
#
loop_
_entity.id
_entity.type
_entity.pdbx_description
1 polymer ?
#
loop_
_entity_poly.entity_id
_entity_poly.type
_entity_poly.pdbx_seq_one_letter_code
_entity_poly.pdbx_strand_id
1 'polypeptide(L)'
;MKDSTRVKSSIQEKRIAKAIGGRQVVGSGSTPFLKGDVIAGDLFIEAKTKMNPSQSITVKKSWIDKAKEQSLAMRKEDYAIAVSFGEPKEYYLIEDNLMEDLYKSREALRAVIDAIGGVAHDPLGLESAEIYRIRELIKEAY
;
A
#
# COMPACT_ATOMS: atom_id res chain seq x y z
N MET A 1 0.18 28.42 8.63
CA MET A 1 1.33 27.49 8.69
C MET A 1 2.07 27.59 7.35
N LYS A 2 3.39 27.81 7.33
CA LYS A 2 4.18 27.75 6.10
C LYS A 2 4.01 26.37 5.46
N ASP A 3 3.69 26.31 4.16
CA ASP A 3 3.69 25.11 3.32
C ASP A 3 5.10 24.49 3.25
N SER A 4 5.55 23.91 4.35
CA SER A 4 6.84 23.23 4.41
C SER A 4 6.72 21.86 3.75
N THR A 5 7.79 21.43 3.08
CA THR A 5 7.92 20.09 2.49
C THR A 5 7.51 18.97 3.45
N ARG A 6 7.77 19.16 4.75
CA ARG A 6 7.40 18.21 5.80
C ARG A 6 5.89 18.01 5.94
N VAL A 7 5.10 19.06 5.79
CA VAL A 7 3.63 18.98 5.92
C VAL A 7 3.04 18.21 4.75
N LYS A 8 3.46 18.50 3.51
CA LYS A 8 2.97 17.79 2.32
C LYS A 8 3.39 16.30 2.33
N SER A 9 4.62 16.00 2.74
CA SER A 9 5.08 14.62 2.94
C SER A 9 4.20 13.89 3.96
N SER A 10 4.03 14.48 5.16
CA SER A 10 3.23 13.84 6.21
C SER A 10 1.77 13.62 5.81
N ILE A 11 1.18 14.51 5.01
CA ILE A 11 -0.17 14.32 4.45
C ILE A 11 -0.19 13.13 3.49
N GLN A 12 0.78 13.03 2.57
CA GLN A 12 0.88 11.90 1.64
C GLN A 12 0.97 10.56 2.41
N GLU A 13 1.88 10.49 3.37
CA GLU A 13 2.13 9.30 4.18
C GLU A 13 0.90 8.84 4.96
N LYS A 14 0.15 9.79 5.55
CA LYS A 14 -1.12 9.48 6.22
C LYS A 14 -2.17 8.94 5.25
N ARG A 15 -2.24 9.47 4.02
CA ARG A 15 -3.17 8.95 3.00
C ARG A 15 -2.79 7.53 2.60
N ILE A 16 -1.51 7.26 2.35
CA ILE A 16 -1.01 5.93 2.01
C ILE A 16 -1.34 4.96 3.16
N ALA A 17 -0.96 5.30 4.39
CA ALA A 17 -1.22 4.49 5.58
C ALA A 17 -2.71 4.16 5.73
N LYS A 18 -3.59 5.15 5.57
CA LYS A 18 -5.04 4.93 5.62
C LYS A 18 -5.53 4.01 4.49
N ALA A 19 -5.06 4.23 3.26
CA ALA A 19 -5.55 3.50 2.09
C ALA A 19 -5.15 2.01 2.10
N ILE A 20 -4.01 1.68 2.71
CA ILE A 20 -3.47 0.31 2.72
C ILE A 20 -3.62 -0.39 4.08
N GLY A 21 -4.29 0.24 5.06
CA GLY A 21 -4.38 -0.30 6.43
C GLY A 21 -3.04 -0.33 7.18
N GLY A 22 -2.09 0.54 6.80
CA GLY A 22 -0.76 0.66 7.40
C GLY A 22 -0.64 1.76 8.45
N ARG A 23 0.61 2.05 8.85
CA ARG A 23 0.98 3.13 9.77
C ARG A 23 2.10 4.01 9.23
N GLN A 24 2.00 5.32 9.47
CA GLN A 24 3.09 6.28 9.21
C GLN A 24 4.23 6.09 10.22
N VAL A 25 5.47 6.13 9.76
CA VAL A 25 6.66 6.12 10.63
C VAL A 25 7.03 7.57 10.97
N VAL A 26 6.76 7.98 12.20
CA VAL A 26 7.02 9.35 12.65
C VAL A 26 8.53 9.60 12.70
N GLY A 27 8.99 10.65 12.01
CA GLY A 27 10.40 11.06 12.06
C GLY A 27 11.34 10.23 11.18
N SER A 28 10.83 9.59 10.12
CA SER A 28 11.56 8.71 9.19
C SER A 28 12.92 9.22 8.68
N GLY A 29 13.09 10.54 8.57
CA GLY A 29 14.36 11.18 8.18
C GLY A 29 15.42 11.31 9.30
N SER A 30 15.08 11.00 10.54
CA SER A 30 15.87 11.30 11.75
C SER A 30 16.07 10.12 12.69
N THR A 31 15.32 9.03 12.52
CA THR A 31 15.36 7.86 13.40
C THR A 31 16.38 6.81 12.93
N PRO A 32 17.33 6.37 13.78
CA PRO A 32 18.37 5.43 13.36
C PRO A 32 17.84 4.02 13.01
N PHE A 33 16.75 3.58 13.66
CA PHE A 33 16.30 2.17 13.67
C PHE A 33 14.97 1.91 12.95
N LEU A 34 14.13 2.94 12.79
CA LEU A 34 12.85 2.85 12.08
C LEU A 34 12.92 3.82 10.92
N LYS A 35 13.14 3.26 9.72
CA LYS A 35 13.25 4.04 8.48
C LYS A 35 12.03 3.79 7.61
N GLY A 36 11.85 4.60 6.57
CA GLY A 36 10.69 4.52 5.67
C GLY A 36 9.52 5.35 6.16
N ASP A 37 8.57 5.59 5.26
CA ASP A 37 7.51 6.56 5.51
C ASP A 37 6.21 5.88 5.94
N VAL A 38 5.91 4.69 5.40
CA VAL A 38 4.74 3.87 5.77
C VAL A 38 5.10 2.39 5.85
N ILE A 39 4.51 1.68 6.82
CA ILE A 39 4.61 0.21 6.96
C ILE A 39 3.19 -0.38 7.00
N ALA A 40 2.94 -1.44 6.23
CA ALA A 40 1.67 -2.17 6.23
C ALA A 40 1.94 -3.67 6.22
N GLY A 41 1.73 -4.36 7.35
CA GLY A 41 2.13 -5.76 7.50
C GLY A 41 3.61 -5.93 7.17
N ASP A 42 3.90 -6.76 6.16
CA ASP A 42 5.26 -7.03 5.66
C ASP A 42 5.70 -6.20 4.45
N LEU A 43 4.91 -5.19 4.09
CA LEU A 43 5.24 -4.21 3.06
C LEU A 43 5.85 -2.94 3.68
N PHE A 44 7.01 -2.56 3.15
CA PHE A 44 7.68 -1.27 3.38
C PHE A 44 7.34 -0.27 2.27
N ILE A 45 7.05 1.00 2.60
CA ILE A 45 6.76 2.01 1.58
C ILE A 45 7.56 3.29 1.82
N GLU A 46 8.30 3.70 0.79
CA GLU A 46 8.99 5.00 0.71
C GLU A 46 8.12 5.97 -0.11
N ALA A 47 7.86 7.18 0.40
CA ALA A 47 7.02 8.18 -0.25
C ALA A 47 7.86 9.24 -0.98
N LYS A 48 7.40 9.63 -2.18
CA LYS A 48 8.00 10.65 -3.04
C LYS A 48 6.89 11.51 -3.65
N THR A 49 6.72 12.73 -3.15
CA THR A 49 5.73 13.68 -3.68
C THR A 49 6.39 14.91 -4.30
N LYS A 50 5.83 15.37 -5.41
CA LYS A 50 6.12 16.71 -5.94
C LYS A 50 5.45 17.77 -5.07
N MET A 51 6.20 18.82 -4.74
CA MET A 51 5.67 19.94 -3.95
C MET A 51 4.57 20.71 -4.67
N ASN A 52 4.63 20.80 -5.99
CA ASN A 52 3.63 21.42 -6.85
C ASN A 52 3.18 20.41 -7.91
N PRO A 53 1.93 20.48 -8.40
CA PRO A 53 1.45 19.65 -9.50
C PRO A 53 2.44 19.63 -10.67
N SER A 54 2.73 18.44 -11.19
CA SER A 54 3.71 18.24 -12.25
C SER A 54 3.31 17.07 -13.13
N GLN A 55 3.63 17.13 -14.42
CA GLN A 55 3.37 16.04 -15.36
C GLN A 55 4.46 14.96 -15.34
N SER A 56 5.55 15.16 -14.58
CA SER A 56 6.69 14.24 -14.60
C SER A 56 7.38 14.13 -13.24
N ILE A 57 7.96 12.96 -12.99
CA ILE A 57 8.87 12.71 -11.87
C ILE A 57 9.96 11.76 -12.33
N THR A 58 11.21 12.11 -12.03
CA THR A 58 12.35 11.26 -12.32
C THR A 58 12.50 10.24 -11.21
N VAL A 59 12.31 8.97 -11.54
CA VAL A 59 12.65 7.85 -10.67
C VAL A 59 14.15 7.60 -10.76
N LYS A 60 14.83 7.59 -9.61
CA LYS A 60 16.27 7.29 -9.53
C LYS A 60 16.47 5.86 -9.04
N LYS A 61 17.40 5.12 -9.66
CA LYS A 61 17.78 3.76 -9.22
C LYS A 61 18.17 3.72 -7.73
N SER A 62 18.84 4.76 -7.24
CA SER A 62 19.22 4.86 -5.83
C SER A 62 18.04 4.92 -4.85
N TRP A 63 16.83 5.30 -5.29
CA TRP A 63 15.64 5.21 -4.44
C TRP A 63 15.19 3.77 -4.27
N ILE A 64 15.28 2.97 -5.35
CA ILE A 64 14.95 1.54 -5.36
C ILE A 64 15.94 0.79 -4.47
N ASP A 65 17.24 0.98 -4.71
CA ASP A 65 18.31 0.32 -3.95
C ASP A 65 18.16 0.64 -2.44
N LYS A 66 17.89 1.90 -2.08
CA LYS A 66 17.68 2.31 -0.69
C LYS A 66 16.42 1.71 -0.07
N ALA A 67 15.30 1.70 -0.79
CA ALA A 67 14.04 1.13 -0.30
C ALA A 67 14.19 -0.38 -0.02
N LYS A 68 14.90 -1.09 -0.90
CA LYS A 68 15.25 -2.50 -0.73
C LYS A 68 16.16 -2.74 0.48
N GLU A 69 17.21 -1.94 0.65
CA GLU A 69 18.08 -2.04 1.83
C GLU A 69 17.30 -1.79 3.13
N GLN A 70 16.38 -0.82 3.12
CA GLN A 70 15.56 -0.49 4.29
C GLN A 70 14.53 -1.58 4.60
N SER A 71 13.87 -2.15 3.60
CA SER A 71 12.91 -3.25 3.81
C SER A 71 13.62 -4.47 4.41
N LEU A 72 14.78 -4.85 3.88
CA LEU A 72 15.61 -5.93 4.42
C LEU A 72 16.05 -5.66 5.86
N ALA A 73 16.54 -4.45 6.15
CA ALA A 73 16.95 -4.07 7.50
C ALA A 73 15.79 -4.13 8.52
N MET A 74 14.56 -3.92 8.05
CA MET A 74 13.34 -3.96 8.85
C MET A 74 12.61 -5.30 8.82
N ARG A 75 13.20 -6.31 8.16
CA ARG A 75 12.60 -7.65 7.96
C ARG A 75 11.21 -7.56 7.34
N LYS A 76 11.10 -6.73 6.31
CA LYS A 76 9.93 -6.61 5.45
C LYS A 76 10.17 -7.44 4.21
N GLU A 77 9.18 -8.23 3.83
CA GLU A 77 9.26 -9.11 2.65
C GLU A 77 9.31 -8.27 1.38
N ASP A 78 8.48 -7.23 1.33
CA ASP A 78 8.27 -6.40 0.15
C ASP A 78 8.60 -4.93 0.40
N TYR A 79 8.86 -4.22 -0.70
CA TYR A 79 8.92 -2.76 -0.70
C TYR A 79 8.22 -2.13 -1.89
N ALA A 80 7.75 -0.90 -1.70
CA ALA A 80 7.22 -0.06 -2.75
C ALA A 80 7.74 1.38 -2.63
N ILE A 81 7.79 2.07 -3.77
CA ILE A 81 7.98 3.52 -3.80
C ILE A 81 6.66 4.16 -4.23
N ALA A 82 6.01 4.86 -3.30
CA ALA A 82 4.80 5.61 -3.56
C ALA A 82 5.14 6.99 -4.12
N VAL A 83 4.63 7.28 -5.30
CA VAL A 83 4.89 8.48 -6.08
C VAL A 83 3.61 9.29 -6.24
N SER A 84 3.65 10.58 -5.89
CA SER A 84 2.60 11.55 -6.19
C SER A 84 3.13 12.70 -7.04
N PHE A 85 2.34 13.09 -8.02
CA PHE A 85 2.62 14.19 -8.93
C PHE A 85 2.20 15.57 -8.36
N GLY A 86 1.97 15.66 -7.04
CA GLY A 86 1.52 16.89 -6.36
C GLY A 86 0.02 16.95 -6.11
N GLU A 87 -0.68 15.85 -6.39
CA GLU A 87 -2.12 15.65 -6.23
C GLU A 87 -2.40 14.54 -5.20
N PRO A 88 -3.63 14.43 -4.66
CA PRO A 88 -4.03 13.37 -3.73
C PRO A 88 -4.23 12.01 -4.43
N LYS A 89 -3.25 11.59 -5.21
CA LYS A 89 -3.21 10.32 -5.91
C LYS A 89 -1.80 9.75 -5.86
N GLU A 90 -1.72 8.47 -5.54
CA GLU A 90 -0.47 7.73 -5.37
C GLU A 90 -0.33 6.69 -6.48
N TYR A 91 0.88 6.57 -7.01
CA TYR A 91 1.30 5.55 -7.96
C TYR A 91 2.44 4.75 -7.32
N TYR A 92 2.46 3.44 -7.50
CA TYR A 92 3.45 2.60 -6.85
C TYR A 92 4.42 2.03 -7.88
N LEU A 93 5.70 2.17 -7.59
CA LEU A 93 6.74 1.37 -8.21
C LEU A 93 7.04 0.19 -7.29
N ILE A 94 6.98 -1.01 -7.85
CA ILE A 94 7.20 -2.29 -7.17
C ILE A 94 8.10 -3.18 -8.01
N GLU A 95 8.69 -4.20 -7.38
CA GLU A 95 9.40 -5.25 -8.11
C GLU A 95 8.42 -6.09 -8.95
N ASP A 96 8.95 -6.71 -10.00
CA ASP A 96 8.18 -7.51 -10.95
C ASP A 96 7.53 -8.74 -10.29
N ASN A 97 8.25 -9.44 -9.42
CA ASN A 97 7.72 -10.53 -8.61
C ASN A 97 6.49 -10.12 -7.78
N LEU A 98 6.58 -8.98 -7.06
CA LEU A 98 5.45 -8.47 -6.28
C LEU A 98 4.28 -8.10 -7.18
N MET A 99 4.53 -7.53 -8.36
CA MET A 99 3.47 -7.23 -9.33
C MET A 99 2.78 -8.51 -9.83
N GLU A 100 3.54 -9.55 -10.14
CA GLU A 100 2.99 -10.85 -10.54
C GLU A 100 2.13 -11.47 -9.44
N ASP A 101 2.62 -11.47 -8.20
CA ASP A 101 1.92 -12.06 -7.06
C ASP A 101 0.64 -11.29 -6.73
N LEU A 102 0.66 -9.96 -6.78
CA LEU A 102 -0.54 -9.13 -6.62
C LEU A 102 -1.57 -9.42 -7.71
N TYR A 103 -1.13 -9.57 -8.97
CA TYR A 103 -2.05 -9.88 -10.07
C TYR A 103 -2.65 -11.28 -9.92
N LYS A 104 -1.83 -12.30 -9.69
CA LYS A 104 -2.30 -13.68 -9.49
C LYS A 104 -3.24 -13.79 -8.28
N SER A 105 -2.92 -13.13 -7.18
CA SER A 105 -3.76 -13.09 -5.98
C SER A 105 -5.12 -12.43 -6.26
N ARG A 106 -5.14 -11.36 -7.05
CA ARG A 106 -6.37 -10.70 -7.47
C ARG A 106 -7.25 -11.60 -8.33
N GLU A 107 -6.66 -12.31 -9.29
CA GLU A 107 -7.40 -13.24 -10.15
C GLU A 107 -7.90 -14.46 -9.36
N ALA A 108 -7.10 -14.98 -8.43
CA ALA A 108 -7.52 -16.06 -7.53
C ALA A 108 -8.70 -15.63 -6.66
N LEU A 109 -8.65 -14.44 -6.05
CA LEU A 109 -9.76 -13.90 -5.25
C LEU A 109 -11.02 -13.69 -6.10
N ARG A 110 -10.89 -13.23 -7.35
CA ARG A 110 -12.01 -13.11 -8.29
C ARG A 110 -12.65 -14.47 -8.57
N ALA A 111 -11.85 -15.49 -8.87
CA ALA A 111 -12.35 -16.84 -9.11
C ALA A 111 -13.10 -17.40 -7.89
N VAL A 112 -12.60 -17.14 -6.68
CA VAL A 112 -13.30 -17.51 -5.43
C VAL A 112 -14.61 -16.75 -5.29
N ILE A 113 -14.62 -15.43 -5.49
CA ILE A 113 -15.83 -14.59 -5.42
C ILE A 113 -16.89 -15.07 -6.42
N ASP A 114 -16.49 -15.37 -7.65
CA ASP A 114 -17.40 -15.86 -8.69
C ASP A 114 -17.97 -17.24 -8.33
N ALA A 115 -17.13 -18.15 -7.80
CA ALA A 115 -17.55 -19.48 -7.37
C ALA A 115 -18.56 -19.46 -6.22
N ILE A 116 -18.50 -18.47 -5.32
CA ILE A 116 -19.47 -18.27 -4.22
C ILE A 116 -20.66 -17.38 -4.61
N GLY A 117 -20.79 -16.99 -5.88
CA GLY A 117 -21.88 -16.16 -6.38
C GLY A 117 -21.85 -14.71 -5.90
N GLY A 118 -20.66 -14.18 -5.56
CA GLY A 118 -20.46 -12.82 -5.08
C GLY A 118 -20.31 -12.68 -3.57
N VAL A 119 -20.03 -11.45 -3.12
CA VAL A 119 -19.77 -11.11 -1.71
C VAL A 119 -21.01 -10.66 -0.93
N ALA A 120 -22.13 -10.43 -1.61
CA ALA A 120 -23.38 -10.02 -0.97
C ALA A 120 -24.03 -11.22 -0.28
N HIS A 121 -24.48 -11.05 0.96
CA HIS A 121 -25.25 -12.08 1.65
C HIS A 121 -26.56 -12.37 0.93
N ASP A 122 -27.04 -13.59 1.09
CA ASP A 122 -28.38 -13.96 0.64
C ASP A 122 -29.42 -13.14 1.45
N PRO A 123 -30.34 -12.41 0.80
CA PRO A 123 -31.32 -11.57 1.50
C PRO A 123 -32.24 -12.32 2.46
N LEU A 124 -32.41 -13.63 2.25
CA LEU A 124 -33.22 -14.52 3.08
C LEU A 124 -32.37 -15.32 4.08
N GLY A 125 -31.04 -15.11 4.10
CA GLY A 125 -30.11 -15.81 4.96
C GLY A 125 -30.00 -17.30 4.65
N LEU A 126 -30.33 -17.72 3.42
CA LEU A 126 -30.36 -19.13 3.01
C LEU A 126 -28.99 -19.66 2.54
N GLU A 127 -27.93 -18.90 2.75
CA GLU A 127 -26.57 -19.32 2.42
C GLU A 127 -26.02 -20.36 3.41
N SER A 128 -25.11 -21.22 2.96
CA SER A 128 -24.43 -22.14 3.87
C SER A 128 -23.54 -21.37 4.84
N ALA A 129 -23.34 -21.92 6.04
CA ALA A 129 -22.44 -21.32 7.03
C ALA A 129 -21.00 -21.14 6.52
N GLU A 130 -20.56 -22.01 5.60
CA GLU A 130 -19.26 -21.92 4.95
C GLU A 130 -19.18 -20.71 4.01
N ILE A 131 -20.17 -20.52 3.13
CA ILE A 131 -20.23 -19.37 2.22
C ILE A 131 -20.32 -18.07 3.02
N TYR A 132 -21.16 -18.04 4.05
CA TYR A 132 -21.27 -16.89 4.96
C TYR A 132 -19.90 -16.51 5.54
N ARG A 133 -19.16 -17.49 6.08
CA ARG A 133 -17.85 -17.27 6.68
C ARG A 133 -16.81 -16.79 5.66
N ILE A 134 -16.82 -17.35 4.45
CA ILE A 134 -15.91 -16.89 3.38
C ILE A 134 -16.21 -15.44 3.01
N ARG A 135 -17.48 -15.05 2.90
CA ARG A 135 -17.88 -13.66 2.61
C ARG A 135 -17.41 -12.69 3.68
N GLU A 136 -17.53 -13.05 4.96
CA GLU A 136 -17.03 -12.21 6.05
C GLU A 136 -15.52 -12.05 6.02
N LEU A 137 -14.76 -13.13 5.80
CA LEU A 137 -13.30 -13.07 5.66
C LEU A 137 -12.87 -12.16 4.50
N ILE A 138 -13.58 -12.23 3.37
CA ILE A 138 -13.29 -11.37 2.22
C ILE A 138 -13.59 -9.90 2.56
N LYS A 139 -14.71 -9.60 3.24
CA LYS A 139 -15.06 -8.23 3.63
C LYS A 139 -14.11 -7.64 4.66
N GLU A 140 -13.61 -8.43 5.60
CA GLU A 140 -12.60 -7.98 6.58
C GLU A 140 -11.28 -7.57 5.91
N ALA A 141 -10.98 -8.09 4.71
CA ALA A 141 -9.80 -7.74 3.94
C ALA A 141 -9.95 -6.45 3.09
N TYR A 142 -11.18 -5.92 2.95
CA TYR A 142 -11.49 -4.69 2.22
C TYR A 142 -11.61 -3.47 3.14
#